data_AF-A0A964RVR1-F1
#
_entry.id   AF-A0A964RVR1-F1
#
_cell.length_a   1.000
_cell.length_b   1.000
_cell.length_c   1.000
_cell.angle_alpha   90.00
_cell.angle_beta   90.00
_cell.angle_gamma   90.00
#
_symmetry.space_group_name_H-M   'P 1'
#
loop_
_entity.id
_entity.type
_entity.pdbx_description
1 polymer ?
#
loop_
_entity_poly.entity_id
_entity_poly.type
_entity_poly.pdbx_seq_one_letter_code
_entity_poly.pdbx_strand_id
1 'polypeptide(L)'
;MHLQNMCYELQIVKPLIADHDTVMFALFYHDIVYKATAKNNEEKSAEKAIEVLNFLNYPEEKKLLCAQHILATKSHDTSSNADTNFLLDADMSIPGKPWPEYEAYFKAVCKEYAIYPDFLYNPGRRKVLHYFLSMDAIYKTPEFKDRYEKVARTNIEKELLLYH
;
A
#
# COMPACT_ATOMS: atom_id res chain seq x y z
N MET A 1 7.20 11.52 -0.58
CA MET A 1 6.21 11.33 0.51
C MET A 1 5.81 9.86 0.65
N HIS A 2 5.21 9.20 -0.36
CA HIS A 2 4.82 7.77 -0.30
C HIS A 2 5.98 6.81 -0.02
N LEU A 3 6.96 6.70 -0.93
CA LEU A 3 8.11 5.80 -0.76
C LEU A 3 8.93 6.08 0.51
N GLN A 4 9.03 7.35 0.91
CA GLN A 4 9.72 7.73 2.15
C GLN A 4 8.97 7.22 3.39
N ASN A 5 7.64 7.33 3.40
CA ASN A 5 6.82 6.77 4.47
C ASN A 5 6.94 5.25 4.52
N MET A 6 6.77 4.55 3.40
CA MET A 6 6.95 3.09 3.36
C MET A 6 8.34 2.67 3.84
N CYS A 7 9.39 3.36 3.41
CA CYS A 7 10.75 3.07 3.82
C CYS A 7 10.91 3.24 5.36
N TYR A 8 10.38 4.32 5.91
CA TYR A 8 10.37 4.54 7.36
C TYR A 8 9.64 3.42 8.11
N GLU A 9 8.46 3.03 7.64
CA GLU A 9 7.68 1.93 8.23
C GLU A 9 8.44 0.60 8.19
N LEU A 10 9.06 0.26 7.06
CA LEU A 10 9.85 -0.97 6.95
C LEU A 10 11.13 -0.93 7.78
N GLN A 11 11.74 0.24 8.00
CA GLN A 11 12.89 0.35 8.91
C GLN A 11 12.52 0.00 10.36
N ILE A 12 11.29 0.31 10.80
CA ILE A 12 10.82 -0.01 12.15
C ILE A 12 10.74 -1.52 12.37
N VAL A 13 10.24 -2.26 11.37
CA VAL A 13 10.07 -3.72 11.45
C VAL A 13 11.23 -4.50 10.83
N LYS A 14 12.30 -3.83 10.41
CA LYS A 14 13.46 -4.44 9.75
C LYS A 14 14.01 -5.69 10.45
N PRO A 15 14.11 -5.77 11.80
CA PRO A 15 14.58 -6.99 12.48
C PRO A 15 13.68 -8.22 12.28
N LEU A 16 12.44 -8.03 11.82
CA LEU A 16 11.44 -9.06 11.59
C LEU A 16 11.34 -9.50 10.12
N ILE A 17 11.98 -8.75 9.21
CA ILE A 17 11.98 -9.03 7.78
C ILE A 17 13.11 -10.01 7.47
N ALA A 18 12.77 -11.14 6.88
CA ALA A 18 13.75 -12.19 6.58
C ALA A 18 14.68 -11.81 5.41
N ASP A 19 14.12 -11.24 4.33
CA ASP A 19 14.85 -10.80 3.14
C ASP A 19 14.62 -9.32 2.85
N HIS A 20 15.21 -8.47 3.70
CA HIS A 20 15.05 -7.02 3.63
C HIS A 20 15.41 -6.44 2.26
N ASP A 21 16.45 -6.94 1.59
CA ASP A 21 16.86 -6.40 0.29
C ASP A 21 15.79 -6.65 -0.78
N THR A 22 15.19 -7.84 -0.80
CA THR A 22 14.10 -8.18 -1.72
C THR A 22 12.84 -7.35 -1.45
N VAL A 23 12.50 -7.11 -0.19
CA VAL A 23 11.41 -6.20 0.19
C VAL A 23 11.70 -4.76 -0.25
N MET A 24 12.94 -4.28 -0.10
CA MET A 24 13.30 -2.93 -0.52
C MET A 24 13.25 -2.78 -2.05
N PHE A 25 13.66 -3.79 -2.81
CA PHE A 25 13.45 -3.77 -4.26
C PHE A 25 11.96 -3.71 -4.59
N ALA A 26 11.13 -4.53 -3.96
CA ALA A 26 9.68 -4.48 -4.18
C ALA A 26 9.10 -3.11 -3.84
N LEU A 27 9.52 -2.49 -2.73
CA LEU A 27 9.14 -1.12 -2.37
C LEU A 27 9.50 -0.11 -3.47
N PHE A 28 10.72 -0.15 -4.02
CA PHE A 28 11.11 0.84 -5.02
C PHE A 28 10.44 0.63 -6.38
N TYR A 29 10.04 -0.60 -6.69
CA TYR A 29 9.49 -0.94 -8.00
C TYR A 29 7.97 -1.11 -8.04
N HIS A 30 7.25 -1.25 -6.92
CA HIS A 30 5.82 -1.62 -6.94
C HIS A 30 4.94 -0.69 -7.79
N ASP A 31 5.21 0.62 -7.75
CA ASP A 31 4.48 1.66 -8.49
C ASP A 31 5.33 2.32 -9.60
N ILE A 32 6.40 1.68 -10.06
CA ILE A 32 7.26 2.28 -11.11
C ILE A 32 6.51 2.49 -12.43
N VAL A 33 5.54 1.62 -12.73
CA VAL A 33 4.60 1.80 -13.84
C VAL A 33 3.26 2.24 -13.27
N TYR A 34 2.89 3.50 -13.51
CA TYR A 34 1.60 4.04 -13.07
C TYR A 34 0.81 4.62 -14.23
N LYS A 35 -0.34 4.02 -14.52
CA LYS A 35 -1.35 4.57 -15.43
C LYS A 35 -2.73 4.41 -14.79
N ALA A 36 -3.33 5.52 -14.36
CA ALA A 36 -4.58 5.55 -13.60
C ALA A 36 -5.77 4.78 -14.24
N THR A 37 -5.77 4.61 -15.57
CA THR A 37 -6.82 3.88 -16.31
C THR A 37 -6.50 2.42 -16.60
N ALA A 38 -5.30 1.94 -16.25
CA ALA A 38 -4.86 0.58 -16.50
C ALA A 38 -5.05 -0.30 -15.26
N LYS A 39 -5.43 -1.56 -15.48
CA LYS A 39 -5.57 -2.58 -14.42
C LYS A 39 -4.35 -3.49 -14.29
N ASN A 40 -3.27 -3.19 -15.00
CA ASN A 40 -2.07 -4.03 -15.06
C ASN A 40 -0.79 -3.26 -14.70
N ASN A 41 -0.93 -2.27 -13.82
CA ASN A 41 0.20 -1.46 -13.38
C ASN A 41 1.17 -2.31 -12.57
N GLU A 42 0.66 -3.09 -11.62
CA GLU A 42 1.44 -3.95 -10.74
C GLU A 42 2.13 -5.07 -11.52
N GLU A 43 1.45 -5.69 -12.49
CA GLU A 43 2.07 -6.66 -13.39
C GLU A 43 3.24 -6.05 -14.19
N LYS A 44 3.07 -4.85 -14.74
CA LYS A 44 4.13 -4.17 -15.49
C LYS A 44 5.28 -3.70 -14.60
N SER A 45 4.96 -3.26 -13.39
CA SER A 45 5.96 -2.93 -12.37
C SER A 45 6.78 -4.16 -11.98
N ALA A 46 6.14 -5.32 -11.82
CA ALA A 46 6.81 -6.59 -11.55
C ALA A 46 7.70 -7.04 -12.72
N GLU A 47 7.22 -6.93 -13.97
CA GLU A 47 8.02 -7.17 -15.17
C GLU A 47 9.25 -6.26 -15.21
N LYS A 48 9.08 -4.97 -14.90
CA LYS A 48 10.20 -4.02 -14.87
C LYS A 48 11.20 -4.33 -13.76
N ALA A 49 10.73 -4.75 -12.59
CA ALA A 49 11.60 -5.18 -11.49
C ALA A 49 12.44 -6.39 -11.90
N ILE A 50 11.83 -7.40 -12.54
CA ILE A 50 12.54 -8.57 -13.05
C ILE A 50 13.61 -8.17 -14.06
N GLU A 51 13.30 -7.28 -15.02
CA GLU A 51 14.25 -6.79 -16.02
C GLU A 51 15.49 -6.16 -15.35
N VAL A 52 15.28 -5.27 -14.38
CA VAL A 52 16.37 -4.60 -13.69
C VAL A 52 17.18 -5.56 -12.83
N LEU A 53 16.51 -6.43 -12.07
CA LEU A 53 17.20 -7.39 -11.20
C LEU A 53 17.97 -8.47 -11.99
N ASN A 54 17.50 -8.80 -13.19
CA ASN A 54 18.26 -9.61 -14.14
C ASN A 54 19.58 -8.94 -14.53
N PHE A 55 19.54 -7.65 -14.87
CA PHE A 55 20.74 -6.87 -15.19
C PHE A 55 21.72 -6.81 -14.02
N LEU A 56 21.22 -6.79 -12.78
CA LEU A 56 22.04 -6.80 -11.56
C LEU A 56 22.55 -8.19 -11.16
N ASN A 57 22.24 -9.25 -11.92
CA ASN A 57 22.52 -10.64 -11.57
C ASN A 57 21.99 -11.04 -10.17
N TYR A 58 20.83 -10.51 -9.78
CA TYR A 58 20.19 -10.88 -8.51
C TYR A 58 19.70 -12.34 -8.56
N PRO A 59 19.73 -13.10 -7.44
CA PRO A 59 19.37 -14.52 -7.44
C PRO A 59 17.96 -14.79 -7.98
N GLU A 60 17.80 -15.84 -8.80
CA GLU A 60 16.53 -16.17 -9.49
C GLU A 60 15.33 -16.25 -8.56
N GLU A 61 15.47 -17.00 -7.47
CA GLU A 61 14.44 -17.15 -6.45
C GLU A 61 14.01 -15.80 -5.86
N LYS A 62 14.97 -14.92 -5.55
CA LYS A 62 14.69 -13.61 -4.96
C LYS A 62 14.09 -12.62 -5.95
N LYS A 63 14.42 -12.72 -7.24
CA LYS A 63 13.77 -11.93 -8.30
C LYS A 63 12.29 -12.26 -8.43
N LEU A 64 11.97 -13.56 -8.44
CA LEU A 64 10.59 -14.02 -8.49
C LEU A 64 9.84 -13.61 -7.22
N LEU A 65 10.48 -13.68 -6.05
CA LEU A 65 9.90 -13.22 -4.81
C LEU A 65 9.62 -11.71 -4.81
N CYS A 66 10.55 -10.88 -5.32
CA CYS A 66 10.33 -9.44 -5.50
C CYS A 66 9.10 -9.17 -6.37
N ALA A 67 8.96 -9.87 -7.50
CA ALA A 67 7.80 -9.76 -8.36
C ALA A 67 6.51 -10.18 -7.65
N GLN A 68 6.53 -11.25 -6.85
CA GLN A 68 5.38 -11.67 -6.05
C GLN A 68 4.98 -10.63 -5.00
N HIS A 69 5.95 -9.99 -4.33
CA HIS A 69 5.68 -8.89 -3.41
C HIS A 69 4.98 -7.72 -4.10
N ILE A 70 5.45 -7.31 -5.28
CA ILE A 70 4.84 -6.24 -6.09
C ILE A 70 3.42 -6.63 -6.51
N LEU A 71 3.22 -7.85 -7.02
CA LEU A 71 1.89 -8.31 -7.44
C LEU A 71 0.89 -8.32 -6.27
N ALA A 72 1.35 -8.58 -5.05
CA ALA A 72 0.49 -8.58 -3.87
C ALA A 72 -0.05 -7.18 -3.53
N THR A 73 0.61 -6.09 -3.93
CA THR A 73 0.11 -4.72 -3.70
C THR A 73 -1.12 -4.37 -4.53
N LYS A 74 -1.56 -5.28 -5.42
CA LYS A 74 -2.77 -5.09 -6.21
C LYS A 74 -4.06 -5.33 -5.43
N SER A 75 -4.09 -6.42 -4.65
CA SER A 75 -5.27 -6.81 -3.87
C SER A 75 -5.13 -6.54 -2.38
N HIS A 76 -3.89 -6.38 -1.91
CA HIS A 76 -3.56 -6.28 -0.48
C HIS A 76 -4.14 -7.42 0.36
N ASP A 77 -4.33 -8.60 -0.24
CA ASP A 77 -4.74 -9.80 0.47
C ASP A 77 -3.61 -10.29 1.38
N THR A 78 -3.98 -11.00 2.45
CA THR A 78 -2.98 -11.60 3.34
C THR A 78 -2.19 -12.67 2.59
N SER A 79 -0.86 -12.56 2.62
CA SER A 79 0.06 -13.52 2.03
C SER A 79 0.51 -14.57 3.05
N SER A 80 0.85 -15.77 2.58
CA SER A 80 1.55 -16.77 3.38
C SER A 80 3.00 -16.39 3.68
N ASN A 81 3.57 -15.45 2.92
CA ASN A 81 4.90 -14.91 3.16
C ASN A 81 4.80 -13.69 4.09
N ALA A 82 5.50 -13.74 5.23
CA ALA A 82 5.47 -12.68 6.24
C ALA A 82 6.05 -11.34 5.73
N ASP A 83 7.14 -11.39 4.95
CA ASP A 83 7.79 -10.21 4.38
C ASP A 83 6.85 -9.46 3.41
N THR A 84 6.05 -10.20 2.64
CA THR A 84 4.99 -9.60 1.81
C THR A 84 4.02 -8.81 2.68
N ASN A 85 3.57 -9.36 3.81
CA ASN A 85 2.61 -8.69 4.68
C ASN A 85 3.17 -7.40 5.28
N PHE A 86 4.47 -7.34 5.61
CA PHE A 86 5.11 -6.10 6.03
C PHE A 86 5.15 -5.05 4.92
N LEU A 87 5.39 -5.44 3.66
CA LEU A 87 5.31 -4.52 2.52
C LEU A 87 3.89 -3.97 2.35
N LEU A 88 2.88 -4.83 2.39
CA LEU A 88 1.47 -4.45 2.24
C LEU A 88 1.02 -3.51 3.37
N ASP A 89 1.47 -3.77 4.59
CA ASP A 89 1.15 -2.92 5.74
C ASP A 89 1.85 -1.57 5.68
N ALA A 90 3.11 -1.53 5.22
CA ALA A 90 3.84 -0.30 4.99
C ALA A 90 3.18 0.58 3.92
N ASP A 91 2.74 -0.03 2.81
CA ASP A 91 1.99 0.62 1.73
C ASP A 91 0.67 1.22 2.23
N MET A 92 -0.04 0.47 3.09
CA MET A 92 -1.34 0.85 3.66
C MET A 92 -1.26 1.60 5.00
N SER A 93 -0.10 2.13 5.39
CA SER A 93 0.10 2.72 6.73
C SER A 93 -0.52 4.12 6.92
N ILE A 94 -0.84 4.83 5.83
CA ILE A 94 -1.30 6.23 5.90
C ILE A 94 -2.62 6.45 6.67
N PRO A 95 -3.64 5.56 6.62
CA PRO A 95 -4.85 5.72 7.43
C PRO A 95 -4.57 5.71 8.93
N GLY A 96 -3.56 4.98 9.37
CA GLY A 96 -3.14 4.89 10.77
C GLY A 96 -2.38 6.10 11.31
N LYS A 97 -2.07 7.10 10.47
CA LYS A 97 -1.33 8.30 10.89
C LYS A 97 -2.22 9.30 11.66
N PRO A 98 -1.63 10.25 12.41
CA PRO A 98 -2.40 11.32 13.04
C PRO A 98 -3.33 12.02 12.06
N TRP A 99 -4.50 12.46 12.54
CA TRP A 99 -5.55 13.05 11.67
C TRP A 99 -5.04 14.11 10.68
N PRO A 100 -4.17 15.07 11.04
CA PRO A 100 -3.70 16.07 10.07
C PRO A 100 -2.96 15.47 8.87
N GLU A 101 -2.21 14.39 9.06
CA GLU A 101 -1.49 13.70 7.98
C GLU A 101 -2.46 12.91 7.10
N TYR A 102 -3.39 12.19 7.71
CA TYR A 102 -4.44 11.47 6.98
C TYR A 102 -5.34 12.43 6.19
N GLU A 103 -5.69 13.57 6.79
CA GLU A 103 -6.48 14.61 6.14
C GLU A 103 -5.79 15.22 4.94
N ALA A 104 -4.49 15.49 5.05
CA ALA A 104 -3.69 15.94 3.91
C ALA A 104 -3.67 14.88 2.80
N TYR A 105 -3.53 13.60 3.16
CA TYR A 105 -3.55 12.48 2.22
C TYR A 105 -4.88 12.37 1.47
N PHE A 106 -6.02 12.20 2.14
CA PHE A 106 -7.28 11.99 1.42
C PHE A 106 -7.70 13.22 0.62
N LYS A 107 -7.36 14.44 1.07
CA LYS A 107 -7.57 15.67 0.27
C LYS A 107 -6.72 15.68 -1.00
N ALA A 108 -5.49 15.16 -0.95
CA ALA A 108 -4.66 15.01 -2.15
C ALA A 108 -5.29 14.00 -3.13
N VAL A 109 -5.81 12.89 -2.62
CA VAL A 109 -6.58 11.92 -3.42
C VAL A 109 -7.81 12.59 -4.04
N CYS A 110 -8.62 13.34 -3.28
CA CYS A 110 -9.76 14.07 -3.83
C CYS A 110 -9.36 15.01 -4.99
N LYS A 111 -8.21 15.69 -4.87
CA LYS A 111 -7.69 16.58 -5.93
C LYS A 111 -7.28 15.83 -7.19
N GLU A 112 -6.70 14.64 -7.06
CA GLU A 112 -6.33 13.80 -8.21
C GLU A 112 -7.55 13.37 -9.04
N TYR A 113 -8.66 13.11 -8.35
CA TYR A 113 -9.93 12.72 -8.98
C TYR A 113 -10.87 13.92 -9.25
N ALA A 114 -10.39 15.16 -9.15
CA ALA A 114 -11.20 16.37 -9.32
C ALA A 114 -11.84 16.51 -10.71
N ILE A 115 -11.40 15.72 -11.70
CA ILE A 115 -12.05 15.60 -13.01
C ILE A 115 -13.45 14.97 -12.92
N TYR A 116 -13.73 14.21 -11.86
CA TYR A 116 -15.02 13.60 -11.61
C TYR A 116 -15.83 14.49 -10.67
N PRO A 117 -17.10 14.79 -11.00
CA PRO A 117 -17.97 15.56 -10.11
C PRO A 117 -18.28 14.78 -8.82
N ASP A 118 -18.55 15.50 -7.73
CA ASP A 118 -18.77 14.94 -6.39
C ASP A 118 -19.82 13.82 -6.35
N PHE A 119 -20.90 13.94 -7.14
CA PHE A 119 -21.95 12.92 -7.18
C PHE A 119 -21.50 11.57 -7.77
N LEU A 120 -20.39 11.54 -8.53
CA LEU A 120 -19.74 10.31 -9.00
C LEU A 120 -18.61 9.87 -8.06
N TYR A 121 -17.84 10.83 -7.53
CA TYR A 121 -16.71 10.54 -6.66
C TYR A 121 -17.14 10.03 -5.27
N ASN A 122 -18.06 10.73 -4.59
CA ASN A 122 -18.47 10.46 -3.21
C ASN A 122 -18.96 9.01 -3.02
N PRO A 123 -19.84 8.46 -3.87
CA PRO A 123 -20.27 7.07 -3.72
C PRO A 123 -19.12 6.06 -3.87
N GLY A 124 -18.20 6.32 -4.81
CA GLY A 124 -17.01 5.49 -5.02
C GLY A 124 -16.07 5.50 -3.83
N ARG A 125 -15.77 6.70 -3.30
CA ARG A 125 -14.90 6.85 -2.13
C ARG A 125 -15.52 6.25 -0.87
N ARG A 126 -16.81 6.50 -0.61
CA ARG A 126 -17.55 5.86 0.48
C ARG A 126 -17.49 4.33 0.42
N LYS A 127 -17.62 3.74 -0.78
CA LYS A 127 -17.51 2.29 -0.97
C LYS A 127 -16.14 1.76 -0.52
N VAL A 128 -15.06 2.47 -0.86
CA VAL A 128 -13.69 2.11 -0.43
C VAL A 128 -13.55 2.22 1.09
N LEU A 129 -14.03 3.30 1.71
CA LEU A 129 -13.96 3.48 3.17
C LEU A 129 -14.76 2.40 3.91
N HIS A 130 -15.98 2.09 3.46
CA HIS A 130 -16.78 1.00 4.02
C HIS A 130 -16.11 -0.37 3.86
N TYR A 131 -15.45 -0.62 2.73
CA TYR A 131 -14.70 -1.85 2.53
C TYR A 131 -13.60 -2.01 3.59
N PHE A 132 -12.80 -0.98 3.86
CA PHE A 132 -11.80 -1.04 4.94
C PHE A 132 -12.42 -1.28 6.31
N LEU A 133 -13.53 -0.61 6.65
CA LEU A 133 -14.21 -0.83 7.93
C LEU A 133 -14.80 -2.24 8.06
N SER A 134 -15.14 -2.88 6.93
CA SER A 134 -15.70 -4.25 6.89
C SER A 134 -14.66 -5.35 7.04
N MET A 135 -13.37 -5.06 6.87
CA MET A 135 -12.30 -6.03 7.09
C MET A 135 -12.21 -6.40 8.58
N ASP A 136 -11.85 -7.64 8.88
CA ASP A 136 -11.51 -8.05 10.26
C ASP A 136 -10.30 -7.27 10.79
N ALA A 137 -9.31 -7.03 9.92
CA ALA A 137 -8.17 -6.14 10.18
C ALA A 137 -7.72 -5.47 8.88
N ILE A 138 -7.40 -4.17 8.95
CA ILE A 138 -6.84 -3.41 7.82
C ILE A 138 -5.38 -3.80 7.61
N TYR A 139 -4.65 -3.96 8.72
CA TYR A 139 -3.26 -4.40 8.75
C TYR A 139 -3.14 -5.90 8.95
N LYS A 140 -2.08 -6.52 8.44
CA LYS A 140 -1.93 -7.99 8.33
C LYS A 140 -1.07 -8.50 9.48
N THR A 141 0.00 -7.78 9.79
CA THR A 141 0.99 -8.13 10.81
C THR A 141 0.60 -7.58 12.19
N PRO A 142 0.94 -8.28 13.29
CA PRO A 142 0.69 -7.79 14.65
C PRO A 142 1.26 -6.38 14.91
N GLU A 143 2.47 -6.12 14.41
CA GLU A 143 3.20 -4.87 14.64
C GLU A 143 2.47 -3.65 14.08
N PHE A 144 1.87 -3.79 12.89
CA PHE A 144 1.09 -2.72 12.28
C PHE A 144 -0.34 -2.66 12.82
N LYS A 145 -0.95 -3.80 13.17
CA LYS A 145 -2.26 -3.81 13.84
C LYS A 145 -2.22 -3.03 15.14
N ASP A 146 -1.26 -3.34 16.01
CA ASP A 146 -1.12 -2.69 17.32
C ASP A 146 -0.85 -1.19 17.18
N ARG A 147 -0.09 -0.80 16.15
CA ARG A 147 0.29 0.59 15.93
C ARG A 147 -0.82 1.43 15.28
N TYR A 148 -1.54 0.87 14.31
CA TYR A 148 -2.31 1.66 13.36
C TYR A 148 -3.79 1.31 13.30
N GLU A 149 -4.22 0.09 13.62
CA GLU A 149 -5.60 -0.38 13.36
C GLU A 149 -6.65 0.53 14.00
N LYS A 150 -6.48 0.86 15.28
CA LYS A 150 -7.42 1.71 16.03
C LYS A 150 -7.52 3.11 15.42
N VAL A 151 -6.37 3.73 15.15
CA VAL A 151 -6.31 5.09 14.60
C VAL A 151 -6.86 5.12 13.18
N ALA A 152 -6.52 4.12 12.36
CA ALA A 152 -7.02 3.98 10.99
C ALA A 152 -8.54 3.92 10.94
N ARG A 153 -9.16 3.07 11.78
CA ARG A 153 -10.63 2.97 11.83
C ARG A 153 -11.29 4.28 12.24
N THR A 154 -10.80 4.94 13.29
CA THR A 154 -11.32 6.25 13.72
C THR A 154 -11.17 7.32 12.63
N ASN A 155 -10.04 7.33 11.93
CA ASN A 155 -9.79 8.26 10.83
C ASN A 155 -10.72 8.00 9.64
N ILE A 156 -10.89 6.74 9.24
CA ILE A 156 -11.78 6.34 8.15
C ILE A 156 -13.24 6.68 8.48
N GLU A 157 -13.70 6.41 9.70
CA GLU A 157 -15.04 6.81 10.16
C GLU A 157 -15.22 8.32 10.11
N LYS A 158 -14.22 9.09 10.53
CA LYS A 158 -14.27 10.55 10.50
C LYS A 158 -14.28 11.10 9.07
N GLU A 159 -13.50 10.51 8.15
CA GLU A 159 -13.55 10.88 6.72
C GLU A 159 -14.90 10.53 6.11
N LEU A 160 -15.50 9.38 6.47
CA LEU A 160 -16.78 8.95 5.93
C LEU A 160 -17.90 9.97 6.19
N LEU A 161 -17.87 10.66 7.33
CA LEU A 161 -18.83 11.72 7.69
C LEU A 161 -18.72 12.98 6.82
N LEU A 162 -17.66 13.12 6.03
CA LEU A 162 -17.45 14.26 5.12
C LEU A 162 -18.14 14.07 3.77
N TYR A 163 -18.62 12.87 3.46
CA TYR A 163 -19.30 12.56 2.21
C TYR A 163 -20.82 12.43 2.43
N HIS A 164 -21.58 13.34 1.81
CA HIS A 164 -23.05 13.32 1.81
C HIS A 164 -23.59 12.50 0.64
#